data_AF-A0AAV5EBV3-F1
#
_entry.id   AF-A0AAV5EBV3-F1
#
_cell.length_a   1.000
_cell.length_b   1.000
_cell.length_c   1.000
_cell.angle_alpha   90.00
_cell.angle_beta   90.00
_cell.angle_gamma   90.00
#
_symmetry.space_group_name_H-M   'P 1'
#
loop_
_entity.id
_entity.type
_entity.pdbx_description
1 polymer ?
#
loop_
_entity_poly.entity_id
_entity_poly.type
_entity_poly.pdbx_seq_one_letter_code
_entity_poly.pdbx_strand_id
1 'polypeptide(L)'
;MGEQKGEAARYEADGGITGVVFDSALQFARGQTTHLLSAAPASCSSSSMAAVVRGVLRGIKEKGLSNFIRDVREEGYFKCLLDGNLLQTKIHGIGATLVGVDKFGNKYYEKLHDTQYGRHRWVEYADKGRYNASQVPPEWHGWLHFITDSTGDQASFCLHLLERKTARYLVEHKQNFTGEGEELIYHSKGHALNPGQRDWTRYQPWEPKKEISS
;
A
#
# COMPACT_ATOMS: atom_id res chain seq x y z
N MET A 1 -62.40 -21.72 2.56
CA MET A 1 -61.32 -22.72 2.60
C MET A 1 -60.03 -21.97 2.32
N GLY A 2 -59.03 -21.85 3.18
CA GLY A 2 -58.83 -22.27 4.56
C GLY A 2 -57.55 -21.53 4.98
N GLU A 3 -57.67 -20.75 6.05
CA GLU A 3 -56.61 -19.98 6.68
C GLU A 3 -55.64 -20.95 7.37
N GLN A 4 -54.35 -20.92 7.03
CA GLN A 4 -53.32 -21.68 7.75
C GLN A 4 -52.43 -20.72 8.54
N LYS A 5 -52.61 -20.77 9.85
CA LYS A 5 -51.70 -20.27 10.89
C LYS A 5 -50.62 -21.33 11.15
N GLY A 6 -49.38 -20.90 11.31
CA GLY A 6 -48.27 -21.68 11.89
C GLY A 6 -47.24 -20.68 12.40
N GLU A 7 -47.37 -20.22 13.65
CA GLU A 7 -46.81 -20.80 14.88
C GLU A 7 -45.30 -20.51 15.02
N ALA A 8 -45.01 -19.50 15.84
CA ALA A 8 -43.70 -19.05 16.22
C ALA A 8 -43.12 -19.96 17.32
N ALA A 9 -42.04 -20.66 17.02
CA ALA A 9 -41.29 -21.40 18.01
C ALA A 9 -40.46 -20.45 18.88
N ARG A 10 -40.90 -20.30 20.13
CA ARG A 10 -40.11 -19.79 21.24
C ARG A 10 -39.07 -20.84 21.64
N TYR A 11 -37.82 -20.41 21.81
CA TYR A 11 -36.81 -21.12 22.57
C TYR A 11 -36.39 -20.22 23.72
N GLU A 12 -36.63 -20.67 24.94
CA GLU A 12 -36.14 -20.12 26.21
C GLU A 12 -35.39 -21.24 26.95
N ALA A 13 -34.55 -20.82 27.91
CA ALA A 13 -33.68 -21.59 28.81
C ALA A 13 -32.32 -22.01 28.20
N ASP A 14 -31.17 -21.82 28.84
CA ASP A 14 -30.83 -21.36 30.19
C ASP A 14 -29.29 -21.19 30.25
N GLY A 15 -28.80 -20.48 31.27
CA GLY A 15 -27.44 -20.68 31.78
C GLY A 15 -26.50 -19.51 31.56
N GLY A 16 -26.42 -18.63 32.56
CA GLY A 16 -25.60 -17.44 32.54
C GLY A 16 -24.09 -17.69 32.63
N ILE A 17 -23.34 -16.62 32.31
CA ILE A 17 -22.18 -16.15 33.06
C ILE A 17 -22.24 -14.62 32.90
N THR A 18 -22.71 -13.96 33.95
CA THR A 18 -22.59 -12.53 34.16
C THR A 18 -21.17 -12.21 34.60
N GLY A 19 -20.60 -11.16 34.02
CA GLY A 19 -19.85 -10.15 34.76
C GLY A 19 -18.46 -10.53 35.24
N VAL A 20 -17.47 -10.32 34.37
CA VAL A 20 -16.18 -9.74 34.75
C VAL A 20 -15.65 -9.00 33.51
N VAL A 21 -14.88 -7.93 33.69
CA VAL A 21 -14.26 -7.08 32.65
C VAL A 21 -15.15 -5.93 32.14
N PHE A 22 -15.85 -5.23 33.03
CA PHE A 22 -16.21 -3.82 32.83
C PHE A 22 -16.23 -3.11 34.19
N ASP A 23 -15.12 -3.18 34.91
CA ASP A 23 -14.96 -2.44 36.18
C ASP A 23 -13.48 -2.11 36.47
N SER A 24 -12.82 -1.45 35.52
CA SER A 24 -11.49 -0.85 35.74
C SER A 24 -11.37 0.59 35.21
N ALA A 25 -12.50 1.24 34.91
CA ALA A 25 -12.50 2.60 34.36
C ALA A 25 -12.94 3.69 35.36
N LEU A 26 -13.23 3.35 36.62
CA LEU A 26 -13.80 4.31 37.56
C LEU A 26 -13.27 4.15 38.99
N GLN A 27 -11.94 4.14 39.14
CA GLN A 27 -11.32 4.19 40.47
C GLN A 27 -9.94 4.84 40.52
N PHE A 28 -9.71 5.89 39.71
CA PHE A 28 -8.48 6.68 39.83
C PHE A 28 -8.71 8.20 39.76
N ALA A 29 -9.86 8.65 40.26
CA ALA A 29 -10.11 10.05 40.58
C ALA A 29 -10.20 10.20 42.10
N ARG A 30 -9.06 10.42 42.77
CA ARG A 30 -8.91 11.26 43.97
C ARG A 30 -7.47 11.21 44.50
N GLY A 31 -6.79 12.35 44.41
CA GLY A 31 -5.68 12.68 45.30
C GLY A 31 -4.30 12.69 44.64
N GLN A 32 -3.89 13.85 44.13
CA GLN A 32 -2.80 14.61 44.75
C GLN A 32 -2.69 16.00 44.12
N THR A 33 -2.86 16.98 44.99
CA THR A 33 -2.67 18.42 44.78
C THR A 33 -1.19 18.77 44.79
N THR A 34 -0.82 19.65 43.85
CA THR A 34 0.15 20.76 43.96
C THR A 34 1.60 20.45 44.32
N HIS A 35 2.49 20.62 43.34
CA HIS A 35 3.64 21.52 43.49
C HIS A 35 3.88 22.28 42.18
N LEU A 36 3.79 23.61 42.27
CA LEU A 36 4.19 24.60 41.28
C LEU A 36 5.71 24.56 41.10
N LEU A 37 6.22 24.63 39.86
CA LEU A 37 7.08 25.72 39.38
C LEU A 37 7.71 25.40 38.01
N SER A 38 7.88 26.47 37.26
CA SER A 38 8.74 26.63 36.07
C SER A 38 8.12 26.28 34.72
N ALA A 39 7.48 27.30 34.16
CA ALA A 39 7.30 27.46 32.72
C ALA A 39 8.67 27.38 32.02
N ALA A 40 8.88 26.30 31.25
CA ALA A 40 9.93 26.27 30.24
C ALA A 40 9.42 27.05 29.01
N PRO A 41 10.22 27.96 28.45
CA PRO A 41 9.78 28.81 27.36
C PRO A 41 9.61 27.98 26.08
N ALA A 42 8.52 28.25 25.37
CA ALA A 42 8.41 27.96 23.96
C ALA A 42 9.54 28.68 23.21
N SER A 43 10.59 27.95 22.84
CA SER A 43 11.58 28.41 21.87
C SER A 43 11.39 27.66 20.55
N CYS A 44 10.62 28.29 19.69
CA CYS A 44 10.98 28.58 18.31
C CYS A 44 11.87 27.52 17.59
N SER A 45 11.23 26.79 16.69
CA SER A 45 11.76 26.27 15.42
C SER A 45 13.20 26.64 15.08
N SER A 46 14.16 25.97 15.70
CA SER A 46 15.55 25.89 15.28
C SER A 46 16.06 24.59 15.91
N SER A 47 16.35 23.51 15.19
CA SER A 47 16.90 23.41 13.86
C SER A 47 16.68 21.96 13.41
N SER A 48 15.68 21.72 12.56
CA SER A 48 15.57 20.43 11.83
C SER A 48 16.92 20.09 11.19
N MET A 49 17.57 21.09 10.59
CA MET A 49 18.89 20.98 9.99
C MET A 49 20.00 20.59 10.97
N ALA A 50 20.02 21.12 12.21
CA ALA A 50 21.09 20.76 13.15
C ALA A 50 20.92 19.34 13.72
N ALA A 51 19.68 18.88 13.88
CA ALA A 51 19.41 17.49 14.25
C ALA A 51 19.83 16.52 13.12
N VAL A 52 19.53 16.88 11.87
CA VAL A 52 19.96 16.11 10.68
C VAL A 52 21.49 16.11 10.56
N VAL A 53 22.16 17.25 10.71
CA VAL A 53 23.63 17.35 10.66
C VAL A 53 24.29 16.53 11.78
N ARG A 54 23.74 16.56 13.00
CA ARG A 54 24.21 15.71 14.11
C ARG A 54 23.99 14.22 13.82
N GLY A 55 22.87 13.85 13.20
CA GLY A 55 22.61 12.48 12.76
C GLY A 55 23.61 12.01 11.70
N VAL A 56 23.92 12.86 10.71
CA VAL A 56 24.93 12.58 9.67
C VAL A 56 26.31 12.41 10.27
N LEU A 57 26.74 13.32 11.15
CA LEU A 57 28.03 13.23 11.85
C LEU A 57 28.13 11.96 12.71
N ARG A 58 27.04 11.56 13.37
CA ARG A 58 26.98 10.30 14.13
C ARG A 58 27.11 9.09 13.21
N GLY A 59 26.40 9.07 12.08
CA GLY A 59 26.49 7.99 11.09
C GLY A 59 27.90 7.83 10.49
N ILE A 60 28.57 8.95 10.18
CA ILE A 60 29.96 8.96 9.69
C ILE A 60 30.92 8.42 10.76
N LYS A 61 30.69 8.77 12.04
CA LYS A 61 31.52 8.31 13.16
C LYS A 61 31.35 6.83 13.47
N GLU A 62 30.13 6.30 13.37
CA GLU A 62 29.82 4.90 13.73
C GLU A 62 30.22 3.89 12.64
N LYS A 63 30.01 4.23 11.36
CA LYS A 63 30.22 3.30 10.24
C LYS A 63 31.51 3.55 9.45
N GLY A 64 32.12 4.73 9.63
CA GLY A 64 33.23 5.22 8.80
C GLY A 64 32.75 5.81 7.47
N LEU A 65 33.49 6.78 6.94
CA LEU A 65 33.09 7.58 5.78
C LEU A 65 32.83 6.73 4.51
N SER A 66 33.62 5.69 4.28
CA SER A 66 33.48 4.81 3.10
C SER A 66 32.19 3.99 3.13
N ASN A 67 31.87 3.36 4.27
CA ASN A 67 30.62 2.62 4.43
C ASN A 67 29.42 3.56 4.46
N PHE A 68 29.55 4.75 5.04
CA PHE A 68 28.50 5.77 5.01
C PHE A 68 28.19 6.22 3.57
N ILE A 69 29.19 6.53 2.76
CA ILE A 69 28.99 6.90 1.35
C ILE A 69 28.38 5.74 0.56
N ARG A 70 28.80 4.49 0.85
CA ARG A 70 28.22 3.29 0.25
C ARG A 70 26.75 3.12 0.64
N ASP A 71 26.41 3.25 1.92
CA ASP A 71 25.04 3.18 2.43
C ASP A 71 24.17 4.28 1.82
N VAL A 72 24.65 5.52 1.73
CA VAL A 72 23.94 6.64 1.08
C VAL A 72 23.72 6.39 -0.41
N ARG A 73 24.69 5.75 -1.08
CA ARG A 73 24.57 5.33 -2.49
C ARG A 73 23.57 4.18 -2.66
N GLU A 74 23.61 3.18 -1.79
CA GLU A 74 22.73 2.01 -1.81
C GLU A 74 21.28 2.38 -1.44
N GLU A 75 21.07 3.26 -0.46
CA GLU A 75 19.76 3.84 -0.15
C GLU A 75 19.26 4.79 -1.25
N GLY A 76 20.06 5.05 -2.28
CA GLY A 76 19.66 5.81 -3.47
C GLY A 76 19.53 7.32 -3.25
N TYR A 77 20.11 7.87 -2.17
CA TYR A 77 20.13 9.32 -1.95
C TYR A 77 20.86 10.08 -3.06
N PHE A 78 21.87 9.46 -3.68
CA PHE A 78 22.53 10.03 -4.86
C PHE A 78 21.58 10.15 -6.07
N LYS A 79 20.63 9.22 -6.24
CA LYS A 79 19.60 9.32 -7.29
C LYS A 79 18.58 10.42 -6.96
N CYS A 80 18.26 10.64 -5.68
CA CYS A 80 17.38 11.73 -5.26
C CYS A 80 17.92 13.13 -5.64
N LEU A 81 19.23 13.31 -5.75
CA LEU A 81 19.80 14.61 -6.12
C LEU A 81 19.56 14.96 -7.59
N LEU A 82 19.49 13.95 -8.46
CA LEU A 82 19.25 14.13 -9.89
C LEU A 82 17.76 14.09 -10.24
N ASP A 83 16.93 13.43 -9.42
CA ASP A 83 15.48 13.41 -9.58
C ASP A 83 14.78 14.30 -8.53
N GLY A 84 14.28 15.45 -9.00
CA GLY A 84 13.59 16.43 -8.16
C GLY A 84 12.33 15.89 -7.48
N ASN A 85 11.60 14.94 -8.10
CA ASN A 85 10.40 14.37 -7.50
C ASN A 85 10.75 13.47 -6.30
N LEU A 86 11.82 12.69 -6.43
CA LEU A 86 12.30 11.83 -5.36
C LEU A 86 12.86 12.65 -4.19
N LEU A 87 13.53 13.77 -4.48
CA LEU A 87 13.93 14.73 -3.44
C LEU A 87 12.72 15.29 -2.70
N GLN A 88 11.68 15.69 -3.44
CA GLN A 88 10.48 16.27 -2.86
C GLN A 88 9.77 15.27 -1.92
N THR A 89 9.60 14.01 -2.35
CA THR A 89 9.01 12.95 -1.51
C THR A 89 9.85 12.68 -0.26
N LYS A 90 11.18 12.72 -0.36
CA LYS A 90 12.07 12.61 0.80
C LYS A 90 11.94 13.77 1.79
N ILE A 91 11.77 15.00 1.30
CA ILE A 91 11.51 16.17 2.16
C ILE A 91 10.15 16.05 2.85
N HIS A 92 9.11 15.61 2.13
CA HIS A 92 7.80 15.34 2.72
C HIS A 92 7.83 14.22 3.76
N GLY A 93 8.72 13.24 3.59
CA GLY A 93 9.03 12.18 4.55
C GLY A 93 9.53 12.68 5.91
N ILE A 94 10.06 13.90 5.98
CA ILE A 94 10.54 14.47 7.25
C ILE A 94 9.33 14.79 8.15
N GLY A 95 9.17 13.97 9.19
CA GLY A 95 8.04 14.06 10.13
C GLY A 95 6.78 13.32 9.66
N ALA A 96 6.89 12.44 8.66
CA ALA A 96 5.81 11.55 8.24
C ALA A 96 5.83 10.24 9.04
N THR A 97 4.66 9.64 9.25
CA THR A 97 4.52 8.32 9.86
C THR A 97 4.48 7.24 8.78
N LEU A 98 5.31 6.21 8.92
CA LEU A 98 5.25 5.02 8.06
C LEU A 98 4.03 4.20 8.46
N VAL A 99 3.11 4.00 7.50
CA VAL A 99 1.87 3.25 7.71
C VAL A 99 2.08 1.76 7.46
N GLY A 100 2.77 1.42 6.37
CA GLY A 100 3.05 0.04 6.00
C GLY A 100 3.96 -0.08 4.78
N VAL A 101 4.28 -1.32 4.44
CA VAL A 101 5.16 -1.69 3.32
C VAL A 101 4.49 -2.81 2.54
N ASP A 102 4.40 -2.67 1.22
CA ASP A 102 3.82 -3.73 0.39
C ASP A 102 4.82 -4.85 0.05
N LYS A 103 4.31 -5.89 -0.60
CA LYS A 103 5.10 -7.03 -1.10
C LYS A 103 6.18 -6.67 -2.13
N PHE A 104 6.04 -5.54 -2.81
CA PHE A 104 7.02 -5.04 -3.78
C PHE A 104 8.08 -4.15 -3.12
N GLY A 105 7.94 -3.88 -1.81
CA GLY A 105 8.84 -3.04 -1.03
C GLY A 105 8.51 -1.55 -1.07
N ASN A 106 7.39 -1.14 -1.67
CA ASN A 106 6.96 0.26 -1.67
C ASN A 106 6.48 0.63 -0.26
N LYS A 107 6.87 1.82 0.19
CA LYS A 107 6.60 2.32 1.54
C LYS A 107 5.51 3.38 1.50
N TYR A 108 4.50 3.23 2.34
CA TYR A 108 3.35 4.13 2.38
C TYR A 108 3.43 5.01 3.61
N TYR A 109 3.31 6.32 3.39
CA TYR A 109 3.46 7.33 4.43
C TYR A 109 2.19 8.16 4.57
N GLU A 110 1.90 8.54 5.81
CA GLU A 110 0.83 9.46 6.15
C GLU A 110 1.37 10.61 7.02
N LYS A 111 0.82 11.80 6.80
CA LYS A 111 1.10 12.99 7.60
C LYS A 111 -0.17 13.82 7.77
N LEU A 112 -0.88 13.56 8.87
CA LEU A 112 -2.19 14.18 9.19
C LEU A 112 -2.08 15.65 9.64
N HIS A 113 -0.93 16.05 10.20
CA HIS A 113 -0.71 17.40 10.71
C HIS A 113 0.16 18.23 9.77
N ASP A 114 -0.09 19.54 9.68
CA ASP A 114 0.70 20.52 8.93
C ASP A 114 0.84 20.24 7.42
N THR A 115 -0.13 19.54 6.82
CA THR A 115 -0.17 19.26 5.38
C THR A 115 -1.50 19.70 4.76
N GLN A 116 -1.44 20.05 3.48
CA GLN A 116 -2.63 20.35 2.69
C GLN A 116 -3.43 19.06 2.44
N TYR A 117 -4.76 19.15 2.50
CA TYR A 117 -5.66 18.07 2.10
C TYR A 117 -5.32 17.55 0.69
N GLY A 118 -5.28 16.22 0.54
CA GLY A 118 -4.83 15.55 -0.69
C GLY A 118 -3.32 15.27 -0.80
N ARG A 119 -2.47 15.88 0.04
CA ARG A 119 -1.01 15.60 0.09
C ARG A 119 -0.55 14.86 1.33
N HIS A 120 -1.49 14.48 2.21
CA HIS A 120 -1.19 13.84 3.47
C HIS A 120 -0.87 12.34 3.32
N ARG A 121 -1.17 11.71 2.18
CA ARG A 121 -0.80 10.33 1.87
C ARG A 121 0.06 10.28 0.61
N TRP A 122 1.14 9.51 0.65
CA TRP A 122 1.98 9.26 -0.53
C TRP A 122 2.71 7.93 -0.40
N VAL A 123 3.29 7.50 -1.52
CA VAL A 123 4.09 6.28 -1.63
C VAL A 123 5.53 6.64 -2.01
N GLU A 124 6.49 5.99 -1.37
CA GLU A 124 7.88 5.90 -1.84
C GLU A 124 8.07 4.54 -2.50
N TYR A 125 8.31 4.53 -3.81
CA TYR A 125 8.58 3.31 -4.56
C TYR A 125 9.93 2.69 -4.17
N ALA A 126 9.99 1.35 -4.16
CA ALA A 126 11.22 0.62 -3.88
C ALA A 126 12.28 0.85 -4.97
N ASP A 127 11.86 0.76 -6.24
CA ASP A 127 12.74 1.06 -7.37
C ASP A 127 12.83 2.58 -7.61
N LYS A 128 14.01 3.12 -7.36
CA LYS A 128 14.35 4.54 -7.56
C LYS A 128 14.81 4.85 -8.98
N GLY A 129 14.98 3.84 -9.83
CA GLY A 129 15.40 3.99 -11.22
C GLY A 129 14.24 4.25 -12.18
N ARG A 130 13.26 3.34 -12.21
CA ARG A 130 12.06 3.47 -13.06
C ARG A 130 10.80 3.22 -12.24
N TYR A 131 10.46 4.18 -11.38
CA TYR A 131 9.19 4.12 -10.66
C TYR A 131 8.02 4.42 -11.62
N ASN A 132 6.92 3.70 -11.44
CA ASN A 132 5.70 3.86 -12.23
C ASN A 132 4.49 3.79 -11.29
N ALA A 133 3.50 4.64 -11.51
CA ALA A 133 2.26 4.68 -10.74
C ALA A 133 1.52 3.33 -10.67
N SER A 134 1.64 2.52 -11.72
CA SER A 134 1.02 1.19 -11.79
C SER A 134 1.69 0.11 -10.92
N GLN A 135 2.80 0.42 -10.25
CA GLN A 135 3.46 -0.52 -9.33
C GLN A 135 2.71 -0.70 -8.00
N VAL A 136 1.81 0.22 -7.66
CA VAL A 136 1.00 0.13 -6.46
C VAL A 136 0.00 -1.03 -6.58
N PRO A 137 -0.01 -2.01 -5.65
CA PRO A 137 -0.98 -3.10 -5.65
C PRO A 137 -2.40 -2.59 -5.34
N PRO A 138 -3.43 -3.36 -5.72
CA PRO A 138 -4.83 -2.96 -5.55
C PRO A 138 -5.23 -2.69 -4.08
N GLU A 139 -4.62 -3.39 -3.13
CA GLU A 139 -4.85 -3.23 -1.69
C GLU A 139 -4.49 -1.81 -1.21
N TRP A 140 -3.36 -1.28 -1.68
CA TRP A 140 -2.84 0.03 -1.32
C TRP A 140 -3.40 1.15 -2.20
N HIS A 141 -3.86 0.82 -3.41
CA HIS A 141 -4.44 1.79 -4.35
C HIS A 141 -5.67 2.49 -3.76
N GLY A 142 -6.58 1.76 -3.11
CA GLY A 142 -7.78 2.36 -2.50
C GLY A 142 -7.45 3.38 -1.41
N TRP A 143 -6.49 3.06 -0.55
CA TRP A 143 -6.04 3.92 0.55
C TRP A 143 -5.31 5.17 0.05
N LEU A 144 -4.43 5.00 -0.94
CA LEU A 144 -3.65 6.08 -1.54
C LEU A 144 -4.53 7.11 -2.27
N HIS A 145 -5.62 6.66 -2.90
CA HIS A 145 -6.56 7.50 -3.64
C HIS A 145 -7.72 8.04 -2.82
N PHE A 146 -7.68 7.93 -1.48
CA PHE A 146 -8.74 8.39 -0.58
C PHE A 146 -10.11 7.75 -0.84
N ILE A 147 -10.14 6.54 -1.39
CA ILE A 147 -11.37 5.78 -1.62
C ILE A 147 -11.81 5.10 -0.31
N THR A 148 -10.84 4.65 0.49
CA THR A 148 -11.06 4.05 1.80
C THR A 148 -10.00 4.54 2.79
N ASP A 149 -10.35 4.56 4.07
CA ASP A 149 -9.43 4.84 5.17
C ASP A 149 -8.79 3.56 5.75
N SER A 150 -9.25 2.38 5.30
CA SER A 150 -8.60 1.12 5.67
C SER A 150 -7.20 1.08 5.04
N THR A 151 -6.18 0.84 5.87
CA THR A 151 -4.80 0.72 5.38
C THR A 151 -4.63 -0.52 4.50
N GLY A 152 -3.58 -0.55 3.68
CA GLY A 152 -3.35 -1.69 2.78
C GLY A 152 -3.22 -3.03 3.52
N ASP A 153 -2.71 -3.05 4.75
CA ASP A 153 -2.64 -4.29 5.55
C ASP A 153 -4.03 -4.76 6.01
N GLN A 154 -4.92 -3.84 6.39
CA GLN A 154 -6.31 -4.14 6.75
C GLN A 154 -7.13 -4.53 5.51
N ALA A 155 -6.92 -3.81 4.41
CA ALA A 155 -7.51 -4.12 3.11
C ALA A 155 -7.02 -5.47 2.59
N SER A 156 -5.74 -5.80 2.79
CA SER A 156 -5.14 -7.10 2.47
C SER A 156 -5.78 -8.20 3.29
N PHE A 157 -6.06 -7.99 4.58
CA PHE A 157 -6.81 -8.99 5.37
C PHE A 157 -8.22 -9.24 4.80
N CYS A 158 -8.97 -8.18 4.49
CA CYS A 158 -10.28 -8.29 3.87
C CYS A 158 -10.20 -8.94 2.48
N LEU A 159 -9.19 -8.58 1.69
CA LEU A 159 -8.92 -9.17 0.40
C LEU A 159 -8.59 -10.64 0.59
N HIS A 160 -7.72 -11.03 1.53
CA HIS A 160 -7.34 -12.41 1.81
C HIS A 160 -8.53 -13.30 2.21
N LEU A 161 -9.51 -12.74 2.93
CA LEU A 161 -10.78 -13.43 3.19
C LEU A 161 -11.60 -13.64 1.90
N LEU A 162 -11.57 -12.69 0.98
CA LEU A 162 -12.13 -12.85 -0.36
C LEU A 162 -11.29 -13.81 -1.21
N GLU A 163 -9.95 -13.75 -1.14
CA GLU A 163 -9.01 -14.64 -1.83
C GLU A 163 -9.28 -16.08 -1.45
N ARG A 164 -9.60 -16.41 -0.20
CA ARG A 164 -10.00 -17.80 0.11
C ARG A 164 -11.19 -18.30 -0.72
N LYS A 165 -12.10 -17.41 -1.11
CA LYS A 165 -13.23 -17.73 -2.00
C LYS A 165 -12.86 -17.61 -3.48
N THR A 166 -11.96 -16.69 -3.83
CA THR A 166 -11.63 -16.28 -5.20
C THR A 166 -10.26 -16.75 -5.71
N ALA A 167 -9.48 -17.44 -4.89
CA ALA A 167 -8.07 -17.77 -5.11
C ALA A 167 -7.84 -18.56 -6.40
N ARG A 168 -8.84 -19.32 -6.83
CA ARG A 168 -8.79 -20.09 -8.08
C ARG A 168 -8.57 -19.24 -9.32
N TYR A 169 -8.95 -17.96 -9.29
CA TYR A 169 -8.89 -17.05 -10.44
C TYR A 169 -8.21 -15.72 -10.11
N LEU A 170 -7.67 -15.57 -8.90
CA LEU A 170 -6.90 -14.38 -8.54
C LEU A 170 -5.58 -14.38 -9.31
N VAL A 171 -5.26 -13.24 -9.91
CA VAL A 171 -3.99 -13.02 -10.61
C VAL A 171 -3.16 -12.05 -9.78
N GLU A 172 -1.87 -12.36 -9.64
CA GLU A 172 -0.91 -11.49 -8.99
C GLU A 172 -0.83 -10.12 -9.68
N HIS A 173 -0.65 -9.07 -8.88
CA HIS A 173 -0.51 -7.72 -9.40
C HIS A 173 0.70 -7.62 -10.33
N LYS A 174 0.45 -7.14 -11.55
CA LYS A 174 1.47 -6.90 -12.57
C LYS A 174 1.43 -5.42 -12.93
N GLN A 175 2.58 -4.74 -12.82
CA GLN A 175 2.69 -3.34 -13.25
C GLN A 175 2.37 -3.20 -14.74
N ASN A 176 2.09 -1.98 -15.20
CA ASN A 176 1.87 -1.74 -16.61
C ASN A 176 3.21 -1.72 -17.38
N PHE A 177 3.36 -2.65 -18.32
CA PHE A 177 4.55 -2.81 -19.18
C PHE A 177 4.39 -2.17 -20.56
N THR A 178 3.50 -1.19 -20.70
CA THR A 178 3.33 -0.47 -21.98
C THR A 178 4.66 0.14 -22.43
N GLY A 179 5.13 -0.24 -23.62
CA GLY A 179 6.39 0.24 -24.19
C GLY A 179 7.64 -0.59 -23.82
N GLU A 180 7.51 -1.62 -22.97
CA GLU A 180 8.63 -2.50 -22.59
C GLU A 180 8.72 -3.77 -23.46
N GLY A 181 8.62 -3.61 -24.78
CA GLY A 181 8.73 -4.70 -25.76
C GLY A 181 7.41 -5.45 -26.03
N GLU A 182 7.28 -6.02 -27.24
CA GLU A 182 6.02 -6.59 -27.74
C GLU A 182 5.52 -7.79 -26.90
N GLU A 183 6.42 -8.59 -26.32
CA GLU A 183 6.02 -9.78 -25.54
C GLU A 183 5.34 -9.44 -24.20
N LEU A 184 5.67 -8.29 -23.60
CA LEU A 184 5.09 -7.87 -22.32
C LEU A 184 3.79 -7.09 -22.49
N ILE A 185 3.56 -6.56 -23.68
CA ILE A 185 2.40 -5.74 -24.03
C ILE A 185 1.22 -6.65 -24.40
N TYR A 186 0.02 -6.21 -24.04
CA TYR A 186 -1.19 -6.91 -24.45
C TYR A 186 -1.51 -6.63 -25.92
N HIS A 187 -1.56 -7.69 -26.72
CA HIS A 187 -2.04 -7.64 -28.10
C HIS A 187 -3.43 -8.29 -28.21
N SER A 188 -4.31 -7.66 -28.98
CA SER A 188 -5.63 -8.23 -29.26
C SER A 188 -5.52 -9.52 -30.08
N LYS A 189 -6.57 -10.35 -30.06
CA LYS A 189 -6.56 -11.65 -30.74
C LYS A 189 -6.45 -11.56 -32.27
N GLY A 190 -6.72 -10.39 -32.88
CA GLY A 190 -6.57 -10.19 -34.33
C GLY A 190 -5.27 -9.48 -34.72
N HIS A 191 -4.44 -9.09 -33.75
CA HIS A 191 -3.23 -8.32 -34.02
C HIS A 191 -2.10 -9.23 -34.55
N ALA A 192 -1.33 -8.77 -35.54
CA ALA A 192 -0.33 -9.58 -36.23
C ALA A 192 0.86 -10.02 -35.35
N LEU A 193 1.20 -9.24 -34.31
CA LEU A 193 2.25 -9.60 -33.35
C LEU A 193 1.77 -10.61 -32.30
N ASN A 194 0.47 -10.92 -32.24
CA ASN A 194 -0.04 -11.92 -31.31
C ASN A 194 0.28 -13.33 -31.85
N PRO A 195 1.06 -14.15 -31.13
CA PRO A 195 1.40 -15.51 -31.58
C PRO A 195 0.17 -16.40 -31.74
N GLY A 196 -0.91 -16.11 -31.02
CA GLY A 196 -2.20 -16.79 -31.12
C GLY A 196 -3.22 -16.04 -31.97
N GLN A 197 -2.80 -15.51 -33.14
CA GLN A 197 -3.70 -14.75 -34.01
C GLN A 197 -4.93 -15.60 -34.37
N ARG A 198 -6.09 -15.11 -33.95
CA ARG A 198 -7.38 -15.75 -34.11
C ARG A 198 -7.95 -15.42 -35.47
N ASP A 199 -8.36 -16.45 -36.18
CA ASP A 199 -9.25 -16.30 -37.33
C ASP A 199 -10.70 -16.07 -36.85
N TRP A 200 -11.36 -15.10 -37.48
CA TRP A 200 -12.74 -14.69 -37.19
C TRP A 200 -13.73 -15.21 -38.23
N THR A 201 -13.27 -16.01 -39.20
CA THR A 201 -14.15 -16.70 -40.14
C THR A 201 -15.24 -17.48 -39.38
N ARG A 202 -16.50 -17.24 -39.75
CA ARG A 202 -17.66 -17.92 -39.14
C ARG A 202 -18.07 -19.19 -39.88
N TYR A 203 -17.46 -19.42 -41.04
CA TYR A 203 -17.69 -20.57 -41.90
C TYR A 203 -16.34 -21.20 -42.22
N GLN A 204 -16.36 -22.49 -42.51
CA GLN A 204 -15.18 -23.20 -42.99
C GLN A 204 -15.22 -23.18 -44.53
N PRO A 205 -14.20 -22.62 -45.22
CA PRO A 205 -14.14 -22.69 -46.66
C PRO A 205 -13.98 -24.15 -47.10
N TRP A 206 -14.54 -24.49 -48.26
CA TRP A 206 -14.30 -25.80 -48.85
C TRP A 206 -12.88 -25.86 -49.41
N GLU A 207 -12.07 -26.82 -48.96
CA GLU A 207 -10.72 -27.07 -49.48
C GLU A 207 -10.73 -28.24 -50.49
N PRO A 208 -10.33 -28.02 -51.76
CA PRO A 208 -10.29 -29.08 -52.76
C PRO A 208 -9.22 -30.12 -52.42
N LYS A 209 -9.49 -31.40 -52.71
CA LYS A 209 -8.47 -32.45 -52.64
C LYS A 209 -7.47 -32.24 -53.78
N LYS A 210 -6.17 -32.13 -53.47
CA LYS A 210 -5.12 -32.09 -54.48
C LYS A 210 -5.04 -33.48 -55.14
N GLU A 211 -5.36 -33.57 -56.43
CA GLU A 211 -5.12 -34.79 -57.20
C GLU A 211 -3.61 -34.97 -57.38
N ILE A 212 -3.11 -36.17 -57.10
CA ILE A 212 -1.69 -36.51 -57.28
C ILE A 212 -1.48 -36.70 -58.78
N SER A 213 -0.80 -35.76 -59.43
CA SER A 213 -0.36 -35.94 -60.82
C SER A 213 0.71 -37.02 -60.86
N SER A 214 0.35 -38.21 -61.34
CA SER A 214 1.25 -39.32 -61.65
C SER A 214 2.04 -39.09 -62.93
#